data_AF-A0A2K5WRA8-F1
#
_entry.id   AF-A0A2K5WRA8-F1
#
_cell.length_a   1.000
_cell.length_b   1.000
_cell.length_c   1.000
_cell.angle_alpha   90.00
_cell.angle_beta   90.00
_cell.angle_gamma   90.00
#
_symmetry.space_group_name_H-M   'P 1'
#
loop_
_entity.id
_entity.type
_entity.pdbx_description
1 polymer ?
#
loop_
_entity_poly.entity_id
_entity_poly.type
_entity_poly.pdbx_seq_one_letter_code
_entity_poly.pdbx_strand_id
1 'polypeptide(L)'
;MDPRKVNELRAFVKMCKQDPSVLHTEEMRFLREWVETKSEENTKEEKPDSKKVEEDLKADEPSSEESDLEIDKEGVIEPDTDSPQEMGDENAEIMEEMMDQANDKKVAAIQALNDGELQKAIDLFTDAIKLNPRLAILYAKRASVFVKLQKPNAAIRDCDRAIEINPDSAQPYKWRGKAHRLLGHWEEAFSRRNAWNGRGHAWNGWNAWTQ
;
A
#
# COMPACT_ATOMS: atom_id res chain seq x y z
N MET A 1 -22.37 0.09 -10.76
CA MET A 1 -22.86 -1.27 -11.12
C MET A 1 -24.22 -1.45 -10.46
N ASP A 2 -25.21 -1.98 -11.15
CA ASP A 2 -26.55 -2.19 -10.60
C ASP A 2 -26.50 -3.23 -9.45
N PRO A 3 -26.96 -2.90 -8.22
CA PRO A 3 -26.93 -3.81 -7.08
C PRO A 3 -27.65 -5.15 -7.33
N ARG A 4 -28.67 -5.15 -8.19
CA ARG A 4 -29.42 -6.38 -8.54
C ARG A 4 -28.54 -7.35 -9.32
N LYS A 5 -27.80 -6.84 -10.30
CA LYS A 5 -26.85 -7.62 -11.13
C LYS A 5 -25.71 -8.20 -10.30
N VAL A 6 -25.25 -7.47 -9.27
CA VAL A 6 -24.22 -7.95 -8.34
C VAL A 6 -24.74 -9.12 -7.48
N ASN A 7 -26.00 -9.05 -7.05
CA ASN A 7 -26.62 -10.14 -6.28
C ASN A 7 -26.88 -11.38 -7.14
N GLU A 8 -27.31 -11.22 -8.39
CA GLU A 8 -27.44 -12.31 -9.37
C GLU A 8 -26.10 -13.00 -9.62
N LEU A 9 -25.02 -12.23 -9.78
CA LEU A 9 -23.67 -12.78 -9.94
C LEU A 9 -23.20 -13.56 -8.71
N ARG A 10 -23.49 -13.07 -7.50
CA ARG A 10 -23.16 -13.80 -6.25
C ARG A 10 -23.92 -15.12 -6.13
N ALA A 11 -25.20 -15.12 -6.53
CA ALA A 11 -26.00 -16.35 -6.55
C ALA A 11 -25.44 -17.36 -7.56
N PHE A 12 -25.04 -16.91 -8.74
CA PHE A 12 -24.40 -17.75 -9.75
C PHE A 12 -23.08 -18.36 -9.25
N VAL A 13 -22.20 -17.57 -8.63
CA VAL A 13 -20.94 -18.07 -8.05
C VAL A 13 -21.21 -19.14 -6.98
N LYS A 14 -22.25 -18.97 -6.16
CA LYS A 14 -22.64 -19.98 -5.17
C LYS A 14 -23.12 -21.28 -5.84
N MET A 15 -23.86 -21.17 -6.94
CA MET A 15 -24.31 -22.32 -7.73
C MET A 15 -23.13 -23.09 -8.34
N CYS A 16 -22.16 -22.40 -8.94
CA CYS A 16 -20.96 -23.04 -9.49
C CYS A 16 -20.08 -23.75 -8.44
N LYS A 17 -20.11 -23.28 -7.17
CA LYS A 17 -19.42 -23.94 -6.06
C LYS A 17 -20.12 -25.22 -5.60
N GLN A 18 -21.45 -25.24 -5.71
CA GLN A 18 -22.26 -26.40 -5.33
C GLN A 18 -22.29 -27.46 -6.44
N ASP A 19 -22.26 -27.02 -7.69
CA ASP A 19 -22.21 -27.88 -8.86
C ASP A 19 -21.24 -27.31 -9.91
N PRO A 20 -19.99 -27.81 -9.94
CA PRO A 20 -19.00 -27.39 -10.92
C PRO A 20 -19.36 -27.78 -12.37
N SER A 21 -20.27 -28.74 -12.57
CA SER A 21 -20.65 -29.21 -13.91
C SER A 21 -21.37 -28.12 -14.73
N VAL A 22 -22.00 -27.16 -14.05
CA VAL A 22 -22.65 -25.99 -14.65
C VAL A 22 -21.69 -25.19 -15.55
N LEU A 23 -20.41 -25.11 -15.18
CA LEU A 23 -19.39 -24.40 -15.96
C LEU A 23 -19.02 -25.12 -17.27
N HIS A 24 -19.37 -26.40 -17.41
CA HIS A 24 -19.09 -27.22 -18.59
C HIS A 24 -20.27 -27.28 -19.57
N THR A 25 -21.35 -26.56 -19.29
CA THR A 25 -22.46 -26.42 -20.22
C THR A 25 -22.09 -25.53 -21.42
N GLU A 26 -22.72 -25.78 -22.56
CA GLU A 26 -22.48 -25.04 -23.81
C GLU A 26 -22.77 -23.53 -23.66
N GLU A 27 -23.73 -23.18 -22.78
CA GLU A 27 -24.11 -21.80 -22.46
C GLU A 27 -23.01 -21.03 -21.70
N MET A 28 -22.13 -21.73 -20.97
CA MET A 28 -21.06 -21.13 -20.16
C MET A 28 -19.70 -21.09 -20.89
N ARG A 29 -19.69 -21.42 -22.19
CA ARG A 29 -18.48 -21.44 -23.01
C ARG A 29 -17.75 -20.08 -23.04
N PHE A 30 -18.49 -18.98 -23.08
CA PHE A 30 -17.91 -17.63 -23.10
C PHE A 30 -17.13 -17.30 -21.82
N LEU A 31 -17.57 -17.80 -20.66
CA LEU A 31 -16.87 -17.60 -19.39
C LEU A 31 -15.54 -18.37 -19.39
N ARG A 32 -15.53 -19.58 -19.97
CA ARG A 32 -14.31 -20.38 -20.12
C ARG A 32 -13.31 -19.70 -21.03
N GLU A 33 -13.75 -19.24 -22.20
CA GLU A 33 -12.91 -18.48 -23.13
C GLU A 33 -12.35 -17.21 -22.49
N TRP A 34 -13.15 -16.50 -21.69
CA TRP A 34 -12.69 -15.33 -20.94
C TRP A 34 -11.64 -15.67 -19.87
N VAL A 35 -11.82 -16.77 -19.13
CA VAL A 35 -10.85 -17.25 -18.13
C VAL A 35 -9.55 -17.71 -18.80
N GLU A 36 -9.63 -18.41 -19.93
CA GLU A 36 -8.48 -18.84 -20.73
C GLU A 36 -7.71 -17.64 -21.28
N THR A 37 -8.41 -16.65 -21.83
CA THR A 37 -7.80 -15.39 -22.32
C THR A 37 -7.06 -14.64 -21.18
N LYS A 38 -7.61 -14.66 -19.95
CA LYS A 38 -6.98 -14.04 -18.78
C LYS A 38 -5.81 -14.87 -18.23
N SER A 39 -5.81 -16.18 -18.44
CA SER A 39 -4.70 -17.05 -18.08
C SER A 39 -3.49 -16.84 -19.01
N GLU A 40 -3.72 -16.57 -20.29
CA GLU A 40 -2.65 -16.29 -21.28
C GLU A 40 -1.97 -14.93 -21.07
N GLU A 41 -2.66 -13.93 -20.52
CA GLU A 41 -2.04 -12.65 -20.10
C GLU A 41 -1.07 -12.81 -18.92
N ASN A 42 -1.08 -13.95 -18.21
CA ASN A 42 -0.30 -14.19 -16.98
C ASN A 42 0.84 -15.20 -17.14
N THR A 43 1.15 -15.68 -18.35
CA THR A 43 2.25 -16.62 -18.60
C THR A 43 3.34 -16.04 -19.51
N LYS A 44 4.23 -15.23 -18.93
CA LYS A 44 5.66 -15.18 -19.33
C LYS A 44 6.50 -15.15 -18.05
N GLU A 45 7.46 -16.09 -17.98
CA GLU A 45 8.46 -16.34 -16.93
C GLU A 45 7.91 -17.16 -15.73
N GLU A 46 8.35 -18.37 -15.37
CA GLU A 46 9.50 -19.22 -15.71
C GLU A 46 9.16 -20.73 -15.54
N LYS A 47 10.06 -21.60 -16.02
CA LYS A 47 9.93 -23.06 -16.26
C LYS A 47 9.75 -23.95 -15.02
N PRO A 48 9.19 -25.17 -15.19
CA PRO A 48 9.15 -26.21 -14.17
C PRO A 48 10.38 -27.14 -14.25
N ASP A 49 10.91 -27.50 -13.08
CA ASP A 49 11.67 -28.75 -12.91
C ASP A 49 10.97 -29.58 -11.84
N SER A 50 10.42 -30.73 -12.24
CA SER A 50 10.67 -32.02 -11.61
C SER A 50 9.69 -33.09 -12.09
N LYS A 51 10.27 -34.26 -12.31
CA LYS A 51 9.68 -35.45 -12.91
C LYS A 51 8.69 -36.15 -11.97
N LYS A 52 7.69 -36.76 -12.63
CA LYS A 52 6.81 -37.83 -12.15
C LYS A 52 7.47 -38.84 -11.20
N VAL A 53 6.76 -39.17 -10.12
CA VAL A 53 6.52 -40.55 -9.70
C VAL A 53 5.06 -40.65 -9.23
N GLU A 54 4.27 -41.45 -9.94
CA GLU A 54 2.99 -42.00 -9.46
C GLU A 54 3.31 -43.22 -8.59
N GLU A 55 2.69 -43.35 -7.42
CA GLU A 55 2.11 -44.63 -6.99
C GLU A 55 1.08 -44.42 -5.88
N ASP A 56 0.04 -45.26 -5.95
CA ASP A 56 -1.19 -45.31 -5.16
C ASP A 56 -1.03 -45.16 -3.64
N LEU A 57 -2.09 -44.66 -2.97
CA LEU A 57 -2.79 -45.36 -1.88
C LEU A 57 -3.91 -44.48 -1.25
N LYS A 58 -5.13 -45.00 -1.34
CA LYS A 58 -6.27 -44.98 -0.39
C LYS A 58 -6.72 -43.67 0.30
N ALA A 59 -8.04 -43.55 0.28
CA ALA A 59 -8.87 -42.56 0.98
C ALA A 59 -8.50 -42.37 2.45
N ASP A 60 -8.22 -41.12 2.82
CA ASP A 60 -8.46 -40.52 4.13
C ASP A 60 -8.64 -39.00 3.92
N GLU A 61 -9.51 -38.39 4.72
CA GLU A 61 -9.93 -36.98 4.64
C GLU A 61 -8.74 -35.99 4.65
N PRO A 62 -8.74 -34.90 3.85
CA PRO A 62 -7.83 -33.80 4.12
C PRO A 62 -8.41 -32.93 5.24
N SER A 63 -8.06 -33.30 6.47
CA SER A 63 -7.86 -32.34 7.57
C SER A 63 -7.04 -31.17 7.02
N SER A 64 -7.52 -29.93 7.19
CA SER A 64 -6.80 -28.74 6.73
C SER A 64 -5.55 -28.56 7.58
N GLU A 65 -4.45 -29.15 7.15
CA GLU A 65 -3.12 -28.69 7.53
C GLU A 65 -2.91 -27.35 6.83
N GLU A 66 -3.36 -26.28 7.47
CA GLU A 66 -2.76 -24.96 7.30
C GLU A 66 -1.27 -25.19 7.52
N SER A 67 -0.49 -25.11 6.45
CA SER A 67 0.95 -25.03 6.55
C SER A 67 1.22 -23.76 7.36
N ASP A 68 1.58 -23.94 8.65
CA ASP A 68 2.18 -22.91 9.50
C ASP A 68 3.49 -22.50 8.84
N LEU A 69 3.40 -21.68 7.79
CA LEU A 69 4.51 -20.92 7.27
C LEU A 69 4.89 -19.97 8.40
N GLU A 70 5.92 -20.33 9.15
CA GLU A 70 6.56 -19.43 10.10
C GLU A 70 7.00 -18.19 9.32
N ILE A 71 6.19 -17.13 9.38
CA ILE A 71 6.53 -15.86 8.76
C ILE A 71 7.79 -15.38 9.46
N ASP A 72 8.89 -15.39 8.74
CA ASP A 72 10.17 -14.89 9.21
C ASP A 72 10.00 -13.42 9.65
N LYS A 73 10.10 -13.20 10.97
CA LYS A 73 9.97 -11.88 11.60
C LYS A 73 11.30 -11.13 11.63
N GLU A 74 12.33 -11.63 10.95
CA GLU A 74 13.63 -10.98 10.90
C GLU A 74 13.52 -9.57 10.31
N GLY A 75 13.92 -8.56 11.11
CA GLY A 75 13.87 -7.15 10.74
C GLY A 75 12.57 -6.40 11.05
N VAL A 76 11.60 -7.04 11.72
CA VAL A 76 10.44 -6.34 12.30
C VAL A 76 10.89 -5.54 13.53
N ILE A 77 10.49 -4.28 13.59
CA ILE A 77 10.79 -3.34 14.67
C ILE A 77 9.49 -2.92 15.39
N GLU A 78 9.64 -2.42 16.60
CA GLU A 78 8.52 -1.83 17.33
C GLU A 78 8.02 -0.55 16.63
N PRO A 79 6.71 -0.28 16.68
CA PRO A 79 6.13 0.95 16.14
C PRO A 79 6.65 2.18 16.89
N ASP A 80 6.95 3.25 16.16
CA ASP A 80 7.27 4.54 16.78
C ASP A 80 6.04 5.12 17.49
N THR A 81 6.24 5.54 18.74
CA THR A 81 5.23 6.14 19.62
C THR A 81 5.40 7.66 19.79
N ASP A 82 6.25 8.26 18.96
CA ASP A 82 6.49 9.69 18.94
C ASP A 82 5.22 10.49 18.60
N SER A 83 5.18 11.75 19.05
CA SER A 83 4.12 12.68 18.66
C SER A 83 4.07 12.83 17.14
N PRO A 84 2.87 12.98 16.53
CA PRO A 84 2.74 13.20 15.10
C PRO A 84 3.58 14.37 14.62
N GLN A 85 4.34 14.17 13.54
CA GLN A 85 5.18 15.21 12.95
C GLN A 85 4.34 16.31 12.30
N GLU A 86 4.95 17.49 12.14
CA GLU A 86 4.28 18.64 11.49
C GLU A 86 4.04 18.38 9.99
N MET A 87 2.81 18.66 9.53
CA MET A 87 2.35 18.38 8.16
C MET A 87 2.07 19.64 7.32
N GLY A 88 2.32 20.84 7.87
CA GLY A 88 1.96 22.11 7.23
C GLY A 88 0.45 22.37 7.16
N ASP A 89 0.06 23.56 6.67
CA ASP A 89 -1.34 23.94 6.48
C ASP A 89 -1.74 23.83 5.01
N GLU A 90 -2.63 22.88 4.70
CA GLU A 90 -3.08 22.60 3.33
C GLU A 90 -3.77 23.79 2.65
N ASN A 91 -4.40 24.66 3.44
CA ASN A 91 -5.17 25.80 2.99
C ASN A 91 -4.35 27.08 2.90
N ALA A 92 -3.08 27.06 3.31
CA ALA A 92 -2.20 28.22 3.23
C ALA A 92 -2.08 28.72 1.78
N GLU A 93 -2.06 30.04 1.64
CA GLU A 93 -1.75 30.70 0.38
C GLU A 93 -0.25 30.56 0.11
N ILE A 94 0.10 29.96 -1.03
CA ILE A 94 1.49 29.70 -1.40
C ILE A 94 1.89 30.74 -2.43
N MET A 95 2.70 31.72 -2.01
CA MET A 95 3.28 32.72 -2.90
C MET A 95 4.47 32.16 -3.68
N GLU A 96 4.81 32.77 -4.81
CA GLU A 96 5.97 32.39 -5.64
C GLU A 96 7.28 32.37 -4.81
N GLU A 97 7.51 33.38 -3.99
CA GLU A 97 8.66 33.44 -3.08
C GLU A 97 8.73 32.24 -2.12
N MET A 98 7.58 31.79 -1.59
CA MET A 98 7.53 30.62 -0.71
C MET A 98 7.84 29.33 -1.46
N MET A 99 7.44 29.24 -2.74
CA MET A 99 7.78 28.08 -3.58
C MET A 99 9.28 27.99 -3.83
N ASP A 100 9.94 29.13 -4.10
CA ASP A 100 11.38 29.20 -4.29
C ASP A 100 12.13 28.83 -3.01
N GLN A 101 11.73 29.41 -1.87
CA GLN A 101 12.29 29.07 -0.56
C GLN A 101 12.09 27.58 -0.22
N ALA A 102 10.91 27.02 -0.52
CA ALA A 102 10.64 25.60 -0.32
C ALA A 102 11.55 24.73 -1.21
N ASN A 103 11.81 25.16 -2.45
CA ASN A 103 12.69 24.46 -3.37
C ASN A 103 14.14 24.49 -2.89
N ASP A 104 14.63 25.62 -2.39
CA ASP A 104 15.97 25.76 -1.82
C ASP A 104 16.14 24.88 -0.58
N LYS A 105 15.16 24.89 0.32
CA LYS A 105 15.12 24.02 1.50
C LYS A 105 15.11 22.54 1.12
N LYS A 106 14.35 22.16 0.09
CA LYS A 106 14.35 20.80 -0.47
C LYS A 106 15.73 20.38 -0.98
N VAL A 107 16.42 21.26 -1.73
CA VAL A 107 17.78 20.97 -2.23
C VAL A 107 18.75 20.80 -1.05
N ALA A 108 18.71 21.69 -0.07
CA ALA A 108 19.51 21.58 1.14
C ALA A 108 19.22 20.29 1.93
N ALA A 109 17.94 19.89 2.03
CA ALA A 109 17.52 18.65 2.70
C ALA A 109 18.06 17.40 1.99
N ILE A 110 18.05 17.40 0.66
CA ILE A 110 18.62 16.31 -0.15
C ILE A 110 20.14 16.23 0.05
N GLN A 111 20.81 17.39 0.12
CA GLN A 111 22.25 17.42 0.40
C GLN A 111 22.56 16.84 1.79
N ALA A 112 21.86 17.31 2.83
CA ALA A 112 22.00 16.78 4.19
C ALA A 112 21.73 15.26 4.25
N LEU A 113 20.75 14.76 3.48
CA LEU A 113 20.46 13.33 3.37
C LEU A 113 21.61 12.54 2.72
N ASN A 114 22.29 13.11 1.73
CA ASN A 114 23.45 12.51 1.08
C ASN A 114 24.67 12.50 2.01
N ASP A 115 24.80 13.52 2.85
CA ASP A 115 25.86 13.65 3.85
C ASP A 115 25.62 12.77 5.09
N GLY A 116 24.44 12.13 5.19
CA GLY A 116 24.06 11.25 6.30
C GLY A 116 23.47 11.97 7.51
N GLU A 117 23.26 13.28 7.43
CA GLU A 117 22.68 14.11 8.49
C GLU A 117 21.14 13.98 8.50
N LEU A 118 20.65 12.80 8.90
CA LEU A 118 19.22 12.43 8.77
C LEU A 118 18.27 13.37 9.53
N GLN A 119 18.60 13.77 10.76
CA GLN A 119 17.73 14.66 11.54
C GLN A 119 17.64 16.05 10.90
N LYS A 120 18.77 16.61 10.46
CA LYS A 120 18.81 17.90 9.75
C LYS A 120 18.04 17.84 8.44
N ALA A 121 18.10 16.72 7.71
CA ALA A 121 17.29 16.52 6.52
C ALA A 121 15.79 16.56 6.84
N ILE A 122 15.34 15.96 7.95
CA ILE A 122 13.94 16.04 8.41
C ILE A 122 13.54 17.47 8.72
N ASP A 123 14.38 18.21 9.43
CA ASP A 123 14.08 19.60 9.82
C ASP A 123 13.94 20.47 8.55
N LEU A 124 14.86 20.33 7.60
CA LEU A 124 14.83 21.06 6.33
C LEU A 124 13.63 20.66 5.45
N PHE A 125 13.26 19.38 5.41
CA PHE A 125 12.03 18.96 4.72
C PHE A 125 10.78 19.50 5.41
N THR A 126 10.79 19.60 6.74
CA THR A 126 9.66 20.13 7.51
C THR A 126 9.48 21.62 7.26
N ASP A 127 10.58 22.38 7.22
CA ASP A 127 10.57 23.79 6.78
C ASP A 127 10.01 23.93 5.36
N ALA A 128 10.46 23.08 4.43
CA ALA A 128 9.97 23.10 3.05
C ALA A 128 8.46 22.79 2.96
N ILE A 129 7.96 21.88 3.79
CA ILE A 129 6.53 21.53 3.87
C ILE A 129 5.70 22.68 4.44
N LYS A 130 6.20 23.40 5.45
CA LYS A 130 5.53 24.60 5.98
C LYS A 130 5.37 25.69 4.92
N LEU A 131 6.37 25.83 4.04
CA LEU A 131 6.36 26.80 2.94
C LEU A 131 5.49 26.33 1.76
N ASN A 132 5.53 25.04 1.42
CA ASN A 132 4.74 24.46 0.34
C ASN A 132 4.16 23.08 0.72
N PRO A 133 3.01 23.04 1.40
CA PRO A 133 2.40 21.80 1.87
C PRO A 133 1.67 21.03 0.76
N ARG A 134 1.61 21.57 -0.47
CA ARG A 134 0.96 20.95 -1.64
C ARG A 134 1.94 20.22 -2.55
N LEU A 135 3.21 20.13 -2.17
CA LEU A 135 4.24 19.49 -2.97
C LEU A 135 4.51 18.05 -2.49
N ALA A 136 3.90 17.07 -3.17
CA ALA A 136 3.96 15.64 -2.81
C ALA A 136 5.40 15.09 -2.64
N ILE A 137 6.36 15.58 -3.42
CA ILE A 137 7.75 15.10 -3.38
C ILE A 137 8.40 15.34 -2.02
N LEU A 138 8.00 16.39 -1.28
CA LEU A 138 8.59 16.73 0.01
C LEU A 138 8.27 15.65 1.04
N TYR A 139 7.00 15.29 1.15
CA TYR A 139 6.54 14.21 2.03
C TYR A 139 7.16 12.87 1.63
N ALA A 140 7.20 12.53 0.34
CA ALA A 140 7.82 11.28 -0.12
C ALA A 140 9.31 11.19 0.24
N LYS A 141 10.04 12.31 0.18
CA LYS A 141 11.46 12.36 0.55
C LYS A 141 11.63 12.30 2.06
N ARG A 142 10.83 13.03 2.84
CA ARG A 142 10.87 12.98 4.31
C ARG A 142 10.52 11.59 4.84
N ALA A 143 9.52 10.92 4.27
CA ALA A 143 9.20 9.52 4.54
C ALA A 143 10.40 8.58 4.33
N SER A 144 11.19 8.80 3.28
CA SER A 144 12.39 7.99 3.04
C SER A 144 13.44 8.16 4.14
N VAL A 145 13.51 9.34 4.76
CA VAL A 145 14.40 9.61 5.90
C VAL A 145 13.87 8.94 7.16
N PHE A 146 12.55 9.02 7.41
CA PHE A 146 11.92 8.31 8.54
C PHE A 146 12.11 6.80 8.47
N VAL A 147 12.02 6.18 7.28
CA VAL A 147 12.34 4.76 7.10
C VAL A 147 13.79 4.45 7.47
N LYS A 148 14.75 5.31 7.09
CA LYS A 148 16.16 5.14 7.48
C LYS A 148 16.38 5.28 9.00
N LEU A 149 15.58 6.11 9.66
CA LEU A 149 15.57 6.28 11.12
C LEU A 149 14.73 5.25 11.86
N GLN A 150 14.19 4.22 11.17
CA GLN A 150 13.33 3.21 11.79
C GLN A 150 12.09 3.82 12.49
N LYS A 151 11.51 4.88 11.90
CA LYS A 151 10.23 5.50 12.33
C LYS A 151 9.11 5.23 11.32
N PRO A 152 8.58 3.99 11.25
CA PRO A 152 7.66 3.58 10.20
C PRO A 152 6.29 4.27 10.22
N ASN A 153 5.70 4.56 11.39
CA ASN A 153 4.41 5.27 11.49
C ASN A 153 4.54 6.71 10.99
N ALA A 154 5.60 7.42 11.38
CA ALA A 154 5.91 8.74 10.81
C ALA A 154 6.03 8.67 9.28
N ALA A 155 6.76 7.68 8.75
CA ALA A 155 6.90 7.49 7.30
C ALA A 155 5.55 7.21 6.60
N ILE A 156 4.67 6.41 7.20
CA ILE A 156 3.34 6.08 6.66
C ILE A 156 2.50 7.35 6.54
N ARG A 157 2.44 8.19 7.59
CA ARG A 157 1.68 9.46 7.57
C ARG A 157 2.13 10.37 6.42
N ASP A 158 3.44 10.50 6.21
CA ASP A 158 3.99 11.27 5.09
C ASP A 158 3.66 10.64 3.73
N CYS A 159 3.74 9.31 3.62
CA CYS A 159 3.39 8.63 2.38
C CYS A 159 1.92 8.80 2.03
N ASP A 160 1.02 8.68 3.00
CA ASP A 160 -0.41 8.87 2.79
C ASP A 160 -0.69 10.29 2.32
N ARG A 161 -0.08 11.29 2.96
CA ARG A 161 -0.20 12.67 2.51
C ARG A 161 0.33 12.88 1.09
N ALA A 162 1.46 12.29 0.75
CA ALA A 162 2.01 12.37 -0.61
C ALA A 162 1.09 11.74 -1.66
N ILE A 163 0.42 10.63 -1.31
CA ILE A 163 -0.56 9.93 -2.17
C ILE A 163 -1.84 10.75 -2.34
N GLU A 164 -2.31 11.41 -1.27
CA GLU A 164 -3.46 12.31 -1.36
C GLU A 164 -3.24 13.46 -2.33
N ILE A 165 -2.02 14.02 -2.34
CA ILE A 165 -1.63 15.13 -3.22
C ILE A 165 -1.38 14.63 -4.64
N ASN A 166 -0.64 13.53 -4.81
CA ASN A 166 -0.30 12.97 -6.12
C ASN A 166 -0.37 11.43 -6.08
N PRO A 167 -1.53 10.84 -6.41
CA PRO A 167 -1.73 9.40 -6.37
C PRO A 167 -0.96 8.64 -7.46
N ASP A 168 -0.50 9.31 -8.51
CA ASP A 168 0.23 8.70 -9.62
C ASP A 168 1.73 8.54 -9.32
N SER A 169 2.22 9.18 -8.26
CA SER A 169 3.62 9.08 -7.86
C SER A 169 3.92 7.70 -7.27
N ALA A 170 4.89 6.98 -7.84
CA ALA A 170 5.29 5.66 -7.34
C ALA A 170 6.12 5.70 -6.04
N GLN A 171 6.79 6.82 -5.75
CA GLN A 171 7.71 6.93 -4.61
C GLN A 171 7.03 6.73 -3.24
N PRO A 172 5.90 7.37 -2.94
CA PRO A 172 5.19 7.18 -1.67
C PRO A 172 4.80 5.71 -1.41
N TYR A 173 4.27 5.00 -2.41
CA TYR A 173 3.90 3.59 -2.26
C TYR A 173 5.12 2.71 -1.91
N LYS A 174 6.25 2.97 -2.57
CA LYS A 174 7.51 2.27 -2.28
C LYS A 174 7.96 2.47 -0.83
N TRP A 175 7.89 3.68 -0.31
CA TRP A 175 8.31 3.98 1.06
C TRP A 175 7.29 3.48 2.09
N ARG A 176 6.00 3.56 1.80
CA ARG A 176 4.93 3.00 2.62
C ARG A 176 5.06 1.48 2.75
N GLY A 177 5.33 0.77 1.66
CA GLY A 177 5.56 -0.68 1.70
C GLY A 177 6.78 -1.06 2.55
N LYS A 178 7.87 -0.28 2.46
CA LYS A 178 9.04 -0.47 3.34
C LYS A 178 8.71 -0.22 4.81
N ALA A 179 7.91 0.80 5.12
CA ALA A 179 7.49 1.10 6.48
C ALA A 179 6.59 0.00 7.05
N HIS A 180 5.63 -0.52 6.26
CA HIS A 180 4.82 -1.67 6.66
C HIS A 180 5.64 -2.94 6.86
N ARG A 181 6.66 -3.17 6.02
CA ARG A 181 7.60 -4.28 6.21
C ARG A 181 8.33 -4.19 7.55
N LEU A 182 8.78 -2.98 7.93
CA LEU A 182 9.41 -2.74 9.24
C LEU A 182 8.45 -3.04 10.40
N LEU A 183 7.14 -2.85 10.23
CA LEU A 183 6.13 -3.18 11.24
C LEU A 183 5.67 -4.64 11.20
N GLY A 184 6.13 -5.45 10.24
CA GLY A 184 5.61 -6.81 10.03
C GLY A 184 4.19 -6.84 9.45
N HIS A 185 3.71 -5.72 8.89
CA HIS A 185 2.41 -5.60 8.23
C HIS A 185 2.53 -6.09 6.78
N TRP A 186 2.69 -7.40 6.59
CA TRP A 186 3.01 -8.01 5.29
C TRP A 186 1.91 -7.83 4.24
N GLU A 187 0.64 -7.88 4.66
CA GLU A 187 -0.50 -7.65 3.77
C GLU A 187 -0.53 -6.22 3.23
N GLU A 188 -0.33 -5.23 4.12
CA GLU A 188 -0.30 -3.82 3.76
C GLU A 188 0.95 -3.44 2.97
N ALA A 189 2.06 -4.14 3.17
CA ALA A 189 3.28 -3.92 2.40
C ALA A 189 3.12 -4.30 0.91
N PHE A 190 2.33 -5.34 0.61
CA PHE A 190 2.06 -5.81 -0.76
C PHE A 190 0.80 -5.17 -1.37
N SER A 191 -0.14 -4.73 -0.54
CA SER A 191 -1.39 -4.13 -1.01
C SER A 191 -1.17 -2.74 -1.61
N ARG A 192 -1.11 -2.69 -2.95
CA ARG A 192 -1.24 -1.44 -3.73
C ARG A 192 -2.61 -0.77 -3.55
N ARG A 193 -3.64 -1.53 -3.12
CA ARG A 193 -5.06 -1.14 -3.18
C ARG A 193 -5.53 -0.25 -2.02
N ASN A 194 -4.83 -0.24 -0.88
CA ASN A 194 -5.28 0.50 0.31
C ASN A 194 -5.10 2.03 0.21
N ALA A 195 -4.61 2.53 -0.93
CA ALA A 195 -4.51 3.96 -1.23
C ALA A 195 -5.81 4.61 -1.75
N TRP A 196 -6.85 3.84 -2.09
CA TRP A 196 -8.04 4.41 -2.75
C TRP A 196 -9.37 4.14 -2.04
N ASN A 197 -9.43 3.27 -1.03
CA ASN A 197 -10.71 2.82 -0.44
C ASN A 197 -10.89 3.20 1.04
N GLY A 198 -10.49 4.41 1.42
CA GLY A 198 -10.44 4.86 2.83
C GLY A 198 -11.09 6.20 3.17
N ARG A 199 -11.68 6.96 2.22
CA ARG A 199 -12.53 8.12 2.56
C ARG A 199 -14.00 7.72 2.61
N GLY A 200 -14.35 7.04 3.69
CA GLY A 200 -15.73 6.69 4.04
C GLY A 200 -16.00 6.64 5.54
N HIS A 201 -14.98 6.57 6.41
CA HIS A 201 -15.20 6.52 7.85
C HIS A 201 -14.19 7.37 8.63
N ALA A 202 -14.71 8.51 9.10
CA ALA A 202 -14.45 9.13 10.40
C ALA A 202 -12.99 9.41 10.79
N TRP A 203 -12.47 10.55 10.30
CA TRP A 203 -11.69 11.43 11.16
C TRP A 203 -12.65 12.49 11.73
N ASN A 204 -13.32 12.14 12.84
CA ASN A 204 -14.01 13.11 13.69
C ASN A 204 -13.29 13.13 15.03
N GLY A 205 -12.28 13.98 15.11
CA GLY A 205 -11.65 14.37 16.36
C GLY A 205 -11.25 15.82 16.25
N TRP A 206 -12.05 16.69 16.86
CA TRP A 206 -11.74 17.97 17.50
C TRP A 206 -12.89 18.97 17.30
N ASN A 207 -13.76 19.04 18.31
CA ASN A 207 -14.30 20.30 18.81
C ASN A 207 -14.89 20.05 20.20
N ALA A 208 -14.04 20.22 21.21
CA ALA A 208 -14.44 20.50 22.57
C ALA A 208 -14.20 22.00 22.80
N TRP A 209 -15.27 22.81 22.82
CA TRP A 209 -15.40 24.12 23.50
C TRP A 209 -16.92 24.42 23.53
N THR A 210 -17.60 24.15 24.64
CA THR A 210 -17.99 25.07 25.74
C THR A 210 -19.37 25.72 25.57
N GLN A 211 -20.18 25.47 26.61
CA GLN A 211 -21.45 26.08 27.05
C GLN A 211 -22.73 25.71 26.31
#